data_AF-A0A928K3G5-F1
#
_entry.id   AF-A0A928K3G5-F1
#
_cell.length_a   1.000
_cell.length_b   1.000
_cell.length_c   1.000
_cell.angle_alpha   90.00
_cell.angle_beta   90.00
_cell.angle_gamma   90.00
#
_symmetry.space_group_name_H-M   'P 1'
#
loop_
_entity.id
_entity.type
_entity.pdbx_description
1 polymer ?
#
loop_
_entity_poly.entity_id
_entity_poly.type
_entity_poly.pdbx_seq_one_letter_code
_entity_poly.pdbx_strand_id
1 'polypeptide(L)'
;MNNHFAPNRGRSPKREHTGKVLSGTSSTAISIVTTLFCVIGCFWMLFSVLSYSKTEHITSIHERDLTSEYKTYSDEIKSLSLEGIYSVDPIYVIPDTQIIANKPSEQGFGSVGSREEFAAIVQQAESYGLIEAGQLKFPDENTPWHTSVNAEYYLDETILSVSWKALIDQNAINFTEVVIAHPSQFRKYLTENTFSSSKRKTVSALSKELNAVVGMSADFYAYRHKGVVVYGGELYRSSYMPEFDNCYINREGDLLFSPRGSITDKELPGYIEQNNINFSLSFGPILVEDGEVSPKAYGDYVVGQPRDYYARAAIGQIGKQHYLLCTIDGGATSLGAPRDGTKVHRLAEVMQNMGCDKAYTLDGGQTATMTVNSKVFNSVGYGSERPVSDIIFFATALPESHSTEDAQ
;
A
#
# COMPACT_ATOMS: atom_id res chain seq x y z
N MET A 1 36.20 26.93 57.47
CA MET A 1 36.62 28.07 58.30
C MET A 1 36.56 29.34 57.46
N ASN A 2 35.78 30.31 57.95
CA ASN A 2 35.72 31.75 57.67
C ASN A 2 35.40 32.33 56.29
N ASN A 3 34.20 32.92 56.26
CA ASN A 3 33.74 34.11 55.53
C ASN A 3 34.74 35.29 55.53
N HIS A 4 34.67 36.18 54.52
CA HIS A 4 34.25 37.58 54.73
C HIS A 4 34.14 38.47 53.46
N PHE A 5 33.00 39.17 53.41
CA PHE A 5 32.69 40.57 53.01
C PHE A 5 32.92 41.16 51.61
N ALA A 6 31.89 41.93 51.21
CA ALA A 6 31.63 42.65 49.96
C ALA A 6 32.06 44.15 50.03
N PRO A 7 31.39 45.12 49.36
CA PRO A 7 31.45 45.55 47.94
C PRO A 7 31.85 47.05 47.80
N ASN A 8 31.90 47.63 46.57
CA ASN A 8 31.77 49.09 46.43
C ASN A 8 31.09 49.58 45.13
N ARG A 9 30.32 50.67 45.26
CA ARG A 9 29.45 51.34 44.26
C ARG A 9 30.11 52.58 43.66
N GLY A 10 29.65 53.04 42.48
CA GLY A 10 29.80 54.42 42.00
C GLY A 10 29.37 54.58 40.53
N ARG A 11 28.13 55.01 40.26
CA ARG A 11 27.67 56.38 39.87
C ARG A 11 28.16 56.91 38.51
N SER A 12 27.18 57.16 37.63
CA SER A 12 27.25 57.90 36.36
C SER A 12 27.17 59.42 36.57
N PRO A 13 27.46 60.21 35.51
CA PRO A 13 26.71 61.45 35.29
C PRO A 13 26.21 61.66 33.85
N LYS A 14 25.08 62.37 33.78
CA LYS A 14 24.34 62.89 32.62
C LYS A 14 25.08 64.05 31.91
N ARG A 15 24.71 64.31 30.65
CA ARG A 15 24.79 65.64 30.00
C ARG A 15 23.50 65.93 29.24
N GLU A 16 23.06 67.17 29.32
CA GLU A 16 21.79 67.72 28.83
C GLU A 16 22.07 69.00 28.01
N HIS A 17 21.09 69.35 27.15
CA HIS A 17 20.87 70.59 26.40
C HIS A 17 21.72 70.83 25.13
N THR A 18 21.17 71.27 23.99
CA THR A 18 20.20 72.36 23.76
C THR A 18 19.46 72.17 22.42
N GLY A 19 18.22 72.68 22.34
CA GLY A 19 17.44 72.72 21.10
C GLY A 19 17.64 74.00 20.29
N LYS A 20 17.31 73.94 19.00
CA LYS A 20 16.91 75.08 18.18
C LYS A 20 15.69 74.70 17.35
N VAL A 21 14.65 75.52 17.49
CA VAL A 21 13.38 75.49 16.75
C VAL A 21 13.56 76.23 15.43
N LEU A 22 13.07 75.66 14.33
CA LEU A 22 12.73 76.37 13.09
C LEU A 22 11.29 76.01 12.69
N SER A 23 10.50 77.07 12.51
CA SER A 23 9.16 77.16 11.88
C SER A 23 8.99 76.22 10.68
N GLY A 24 7.87 75.55 10.45
CA GLY A 24 6.49 76.06 10.49
C GLY A 24 5.99 76.24 9.06
N THR A 25 5.62 75.13 8.40
CA THR A 25 4.70 75.01 7.23
C THR A 25 4.57 73.57 6.67
N SER A 26 5.27 72.55 7.21
CA SER A 26 5.25 71.18 6.66
C SER A 26 4.35 70.17 7.39
N SER A 27 3.79 70.49 8.56
CA SER A 27 3.05 69.50 9.37
C SER A 27 1.60 69.28 8.90
N THR A 28 0.93 70.32 8.39
CA THR A 28 -0.46 70.21 7.92
C THR A 28 -0.57 69.51 6.56
N ALA A 29 0.40 69.72 5.66
CA ALA A 29 0.42 69.06 4.36
C ALA A 29 0.72 67.56 4.47
N ILE A 30 1.64 67.17 5.35
CA ILE A 30 1.94 65.75 5.61
C ILE A 30 0.73 65.07 6.26
N SER A 31 0.06 65.72 7.23
CA SER A 31 -1.15 65.19 7.84
C SER A 31 -2.27 64.95 6.82
N ILE A 32 -2.53 65.90 5.92
CA ILE A 32 -3.57 65.74 4.89
C ILE A 32 -3.23 64.59 3.93
N VAL A 33 -1.96 64.45 3.54
CA VAL A 33 -1.52 63.36 2.64
C VAL A 33 -1.66 61.99 3.33
N THR A 34 -1.27 61.84 4.60
CA THR A 34 -1.49 60.58 5.35
C THR A 34 -2.97 60.28 5.56
N THR A 35 -3.82 61.27 5.85
CA THR A 35 -5.26 61.05 5.99
C THR A 35 -5.90 60.67 4.65
N LEU A 36 -5.44 61.24 3.54
CA LEU A 36 -5.91 60.87 2.20
C LEU A 36 -5.51 59.44 1.83
N PHE A 37 -4.28 59.01 2.15
CA PHE A 37 -3.84 57.62 1.95
C PHE A 37 -4.60 56.62 2.84
N CYS A 38 -4.91 56.97 4.09
CA CYS A 38 -5.74 56.12 4.95
C CYS A 38 -7.19 56.04 4.45
N VAL A 39 -7.78 57.13 3.96
CA VAL A 39 -9.14 57.13 3.39
C VAL A 39 -9.19 56.33 2.09
N ILE A 40 -8.17 56.44 1.22
CA ILE A 40 -8.07 55.64 -0.01
C ILE A 40 -7.86 54.15 0.32
N GLY A 41 -7.02 53.82 1.31
CA GLY A 41 -6.81 52.45 1.77
C GLY A 41 -8.06 51.84 2.42
N CYS A 42 -8.80 52.61 3.21
CA CYS A 42 -10.09 52.20 3.75
C CYS A 42 -11.16 52.08 2.66
N PHE A 43 -11.17 52.95 1.65
CA PHE A 43 -12.04 52.80 0.48
C PHE A 43 -11.68 51.58 -0.34
N TRP A 44 -10.39 51.24 -0.48
CA TRP A 44 -9.94 50.02 -1.17
C TRP A 44 -10.34 48.77 -0.39
N MET A 45 -10.15 48.73 0.93
CA MET A 45 -10.66 47.62 1.77
C MET A 45 -12.19 47.52 1.75
N LEU A 46 -12.92 48.64 1.84
CA LEU A 46 -14.38 48.62 1.71
C LEU A 46 -14.83 48.21 0.32
N PHE A 47 -14.13 48.61 -0.75
CA PHE A 47 -14.45 48.19 -2.12
C PHE A 47 -14.08 46.71 -2.35
N SER A 48 -13.00 46.20 -1.73
CA SER A 48 -12.67 44.78 -1.73
C SER A 48 -13.67 43.96 -0.94
N VAL A 49 -14.12 44.44 0.23
CA VAL A 49 -15.13 43.78 1.07
C VAL A 49 -16.54 43.89 0.47
N LEU A 50 -16.89 45.01 -0.18
CA LEU A 50 -18.16 45.19 -0.92
C LEU A 50 -18.16 44.48 -2.27
N SER A 51 -17.01 44.32 -2.93
CA SER A 51 -16.87 43.43 -4.10
C SER A 51 -16.90 41.96 -3.69
N TYR A 52 -16.48 41.64 -2.46
CA TYR A 52 -16.66 40.31 -1.87
C TYR A 52 -18.11 40.07 -1.39
N SER A 53 -18.82 41.12 -0.97
CA SER A 53 -20.20 41.04 -0.46
C SER A 53 -21.28 41.29 -1.52
N LYS A 54 -20.92 41.42 -2.81
CA LYS A 54 -21.87 41.56 -3.91
C LYS A 54 -21.64 40.51 -4.99
N THR A 55 -21.75 39.26 -4.57
CA THR A 55 -22.08 38.16 -5.49
C THR A 55 -23.22 37.37 -4.87
N GLU A 56 -24.45 37.84 -5.10
CA GLU A 56 -25.63 37.01 -4.90
C GLU A 56 -25.74 36.03 -6.08
N HIS A 57 -25.83 34.76 -5.71
CA HIS A 57 -26.34 33.62 -6.49
C HIS A 57 -25.57 33.21 -7.76
N ILE A 58 -24.44 32.53 -7.56
CA ILE A 58 -24.14 31.31 -8.33
C ILE A 58 -24.05 30.17 -7.34
N THR A 59 -25.17 29.45 -7.21
CA THR A 59 -25.21 28.10 -6.65
C THR A 59 -24.35 27.16 -7.51
N SER A 60 -23.68 26.22 -6.85
CA SER A 60 -22.79 25.19 -7.41
C SER A 60 -21.35 25.65 -7.70
N ILE A 61 -20.51 25.61 -6.66
CA ILE A 61 -19.14 25.13 -6.88
C ILE A 61 -19.34 23.64 -7.18
N HIS A 62 -19.23 23.27 -8.45
CA HIS A 62 -19.10 21.88 -8.86
C HIS A 62 -17.91 21.32 -8.06
N GLU A 63 -18.16 20.36 -7.15
CA GLU A 63 -17.17 19.31 -6.95
C GLU A 63 -16.84 18.84 -8.36
N ARG A 64 -15.63 19.16 -8.84
CA ARG A 64 -15.13 18.56 -10.07
C ARG A 64 -15.04 17.08 -9.74
N ASP A 65 -16.07 16.35 -10.13
CA ASP A 65 -16.06 14.90 -10.09
C ASP A 65 -15.03 14.46 -11.12
N LEU A 66 -13.77 14.42 -10.69
CA LEU A 66 -12.62 13.99 -11.48
C LEU A 66 -12.87 12.59 -12.05
N THR A 67 -13.69 11.78 -11.38
CA THR A 67 -14.16 10.47 -11.87
C THR A 67 -15.07 10.62 -13.08
N SER A 68 -15.99 11.60 -13.08
CA SER A 68 -16.83 11.91 -14.24
C SER A 68 -16.05 12.52 -15.41
N GLU A 69 -15.09 13.41 -15.13
CA GLU A 69 -14.21 13.98 -16.16
C GLU A 69 -13.29 12.90 -16.74
N TYR A 70 -12.70 12.03 -15.91
CA TYR A 70 -11.89 10.89 -16.35
C TYR A 70 -12.72 9.89 -17.16
N LYS A 71 -13.95 9.60 -16.73
CA LYS A 71 -14.86 8.70 -17.46
C LYS A 71 -15.25 9.30 -18.81
N THR A 72 -15.56 10.59 -18.86
CA THR A 72 -15.86 11.30 -20.11
C THR A 72 -14.66 11.27 -21.05
N TYR A 73 -13.46 11.54 -20.54
CA TYR A 73 -12.23 11.50 -21.31
C TYR A 73 -11.86 10.08 -21.78
N SER A 74 -12.09 9.06 -20.93
CA SER A 74 -11.91 7.64 -21.29
C SER A 74 -12.90 7.21 -22.36
N ASP A 75 -14.15 7.65 -22.27
CA ASP A 75 -15.20 7.36 -23.25
C ASP A 75 -14.92 8.11 -24.57
N GLU A 76 -14.36 9.32 -24.54
CA GLU A 76 -13.85 10.05 -25.72
C GLU A 76 -12.63 9.36 -26.36
N ILE A 77 -11.68 8.85 -25.57
CA ILE A 77 -10.56 8.08 -26.10
C ILE A 77 -11.05 6.78 -26.73
N LYS A 78 -12.02 6.10 -26.10
CA LYS A 78 -12.65 4.89 -26.65
C LYS A 78 -13.40 5.18 -27.95
N SER A 79 -14.07 6.33 -28.06
CA SER A 79 -14.74 6.69 -29.32
C SER A 79 -13.72 7.00 -30.43
N LEU A 80 -12.63 7.69 -30.11
CA LEU A 80 -11.53 7.98 -31.04
C LEU A 80 -10.76 6.72 -31.47
N SER A 81 -10.66 5.72 -30.58
CA SER A 81 -10.08 4.42 -30.93
C SER A 81 -11.02 3.59 -31.80
N LEU A 82 -12.33 3.63 -31.54
CA LEU A 82 -13.36 2.99 -32.38
C LEU A 82 -13.44 3.64 -33.77
N GLU A 83 -13.13 4.94 -33.90
CA GLU A 83 -13.02 5.65 -35.18
C GLU A 83 -11.69 5.36 -35.92
N GLY A 84 -10.79 4.54 -35.35
CA GLY A 84 -9.56 4.09 -35.99
C GLY A 84 -8.47 5.16 -36.14
N ILE A 85 -8.59 6.28 -35.43
CA ILE A 85 -7.68 7.43 -35.53
C ILE A 85 -6.44 7.23 -34.65
N TYR A 86 -6.58 6.52 -33.52
CA TYR A 86 -5.50 6.11 -32.62
C TYR A 86 -5.79 4.72 -32.03
N SER A 87 -4.78 3.84 -31.98
CA SER A 87 -4.82 2.69 -31.07
C SER A 87 -4.34 3.21 -29.72
N VAL A 88 -5.27 3.34 -28.76
CA VAL A 88 -4.94 3.55 -27.35
C VAL A 88 -5.39 2.30 -26.64
N ASP A 89 -4.44 1.57 -26.05
CA ASP A 89 -4.77 0.38 -25.28
C ASP A 89 -5.65 0.80 -24.08
N PRO A 90 -6.80 0.14 -23.87
CA PRO A 90 -7.69 0.50 -22.78
C PRO A 90 -7.00 0.28 -21.42
N ILE A 91 -6.92 1.33 -20.61
CA ILE A 91 -6.50 1.21 -19.21
C ILE A 91 -7.69 0.75 -18.38
N TYR A 92 -7.65 -0.50 -17.90
CA TYR A 92 -8.66 -1.06 -17.04
C TYR A 92 -8.39 -0.72 -15.58
N VAL A 93 -9.40 -0.20 -14.88
CA VAL A 93 -9.31 0.22 -13.48
C VAL A 93 -10.49 -0.34 -12.70
N ILE A 94 -10.25 -0.83 -11.49
CA ILE A 94 -11.31 -1.21 -10.54
C ILE A 94 -11.57 -0.02 -9.62
N PRO A 95 -12.72 0.68 -9.70
CA PRO A 95 -12.99 1.84 -8.86
C PRO A 95 -12.96 1.48 -7.36
N ASP A 96 -12.58 2.42 -6.50
CA ASP A 96 -12.59 2.22 -5.04
C ASP A 96 -14.00 1.90 -4.52
N THR A 97 -15.04 2.46 -5.14
CA THR A 97 -16.44 2.20 -4.82
C THR A 97 -16.88 0.78 -5.18
N GLN A 98 -16.16 0.09 -6.06
CA GLN A 98 -16.43 -1.28 -6.45
C GLN A 98 -15.74 -2.24 -5.47
N ILE A 99 -16.45 -2.62 -4.41
CA ILE A 99 -15.92 -3.49 -3.35
C ILE A 99 -15.71 -4.92 -3.85
N ILE A 100 -16.68 -5.47 -4.59
CA ILE A 100 -16.58 -6.78 -5.25
C ILE A 100 -15.94 -6.55 -6.61
N ALA A 101 -14.76 -7.11 -6.85
CA ALA A 101 -14.04 -6.93 -8.10
C ALA A 101 -14.76 -7.63 -9.28
N ASN A 102 -14.28 -7.39 -10.50
CA ASN A 102 -14.78 -8.09 -11.67
C ASN A 102 -14.54 -9.60 -11.52
N LYS A 103 -15.47 -10.40 -12.01
CA LYS A 103 -15.34 -11.86 -11.92
C LYS A 103 -14.24 -12.34 -12.89
N PRO A 104 -13.23 -13.08 -12.41
CA PRO A 104 -12.22 -13.65 -13.29
C PRO A 104 -12.82 -14.68 -14.23
N SER A 105 -12.34 -14.70 -15.48
CA SER A 105 -12.73 -15.69 -16.48
C SER A 105 -12.28 -17.09 -16.07
N GLU A 106 -13.13 -18.10 -16.25
CA GLU A 106 -12.74 -19.49 -16.00
C GLU A 106 -11.65 -19.95 -16.98
N GLN A 107 -11.63 -19.41 -18.20
CA GLN A 107 -10.63 -19.71 -19.22
C GLN A 107 -9.25 -19.09 -18.90
N GLY A 108 -9.21 -18.04 -18.08
CA GLY A 108 -7.96 -17.42 -17.64
C GLY A 108 -7.16 -18.31 -16.67
N PHE A 109 -7.83 -19.22 -15.96
CA PHE A 109 -7.17 -20.16 -15.04
C PHE A 109 -6.61 -21.38 -15.77
N GLY A 110 -5.38 -21.77 -15.42
CA GLY A 110 -4.77 -22.99 -15.92
C GLY A 110 -3.73 -23.57 -14.98
N SER A 111 -3.13 -24.69 -15.39
CA SER A 111 -2.01 -25.32 -14.68
C SER A 111 -1.01 -25.90 -15.65
N VAL A 112 0.27 -25.86 -15.31
CA VAL A 112 1.36 -26.44 -16.10
C VAL A 112 2.15 -27.46 -15.28
N GLY A 113 2.54 -28.55 -15.94
CA GLY A 113 3.38 -29.61 -15.38
C GLY A 113 4.87 -29.47 -15.72
N SER A 114 5.22 -28.52 -16.60
CA SER A 114 6.60 -28.25 -17.02
C SER A 114 6.87 -26.75 -17.24
N ARG A 115 8.14 -26.35 -17.26
CA ARG A 115 8.53 -24.95 -17.55
C ARG A 115 8.29 -24.60 -19.02
N GLU A 116 8.46 -25.59 -19.89
CA GLU A 116 8.24 -25.48 -21.34
C GLU A 116 6.79 -25.16 -21.66
N GLU A 117 5.84 -25.80 -20.95
CA GLU A 117 4.41 -25.48 -21.07
C GLU A 117 4.11 -24.03 -20.65
N PHE A 118 4.87 -23.48 -19.70
CA PHE A 118 4.68 -22.11 -19.23
C PHE A 118 5.17 -21.06 -20.24
N ALA A 119 6.05 -21.41 -21.17
CA ALA A 119 6.60 -20.47 -22.14
C ALA A 119 5.53 -19.80 -23.02
N ALA A 120 4.46 -20.53 -23.35
CA ALA A 120 3.33 -19.97 -24.10
C ALA A 120 2.58 -18.89 -23.28
N ILE A 121 2.47 -19.07 -21.97
CA ILE A 121 1.82 -18.12 -21.06
C ILE A 121 2.67 -16.85 -20.92
N VAL A 122 3.99 -16.99 -20.84
CA VAL A 122 4.93 -15.86 -20.85
C VAL A 122 4.79 -15.06 -22.16
N GLN A 123 4.81 -15.73 -23.32
CA GLN A 123 4.65 -15.05 -24.61
C GLN A 123 3.30 -14.33 -24.73
N GLN A 124 2.22 -14.93 -24.20
CA GLN A 124 0.91 -14.30 -24.20
C GLN A 124 0.89 -13.06 -23.28
N ALA A 125 1.46 -13.14 -22.07
CA ALA A 125 1.55 -12.01 -21.17
C ALA A 125 2.45 -10.87 -21.72
N GLU A 126 3.54 -11.21 -22.41
CA GLU A 126 4.36 -10.25 -23.17
C GLU A 126 3.54 -9.58 -24.28
N SER A 127 2.69 -10.32 -24.99
CA SER A 127 1.83 -9.78 -26.05
C SER A 127 0.78 -8.79 -25.54
N TYR A 128 0.39 -8.90 -24.26
CA TYR A 128 -0.48 -7.94 -23.58
C TYR A 128 0.28 -6.72 -23.04
N GLY A 129 1.62 -6.72 -23.12
CA GLY A 129 2.45 -5.68 -22.51
C GLY A 129 2.44 -5.71 -20.98
N LEU A 130 1.99 -6.81 -20.37
CA LEU A 130 2.00 -6.97 -18.91
C LEU A 130 3.40 -7.17 -18.35
N ILE A 131 4.24 -7.89 -19.10
CA ILE A 131 5.59 -8.23 -18.69
C ILE A 131 6.60 -8.00 -19.82
N GLU A 132 7.85 -7.76 -19.43
CA GLU A 132 9.00 -7.82 -20.31
C GLU A 132 9.68 -9.19 -20.28
N ALA A 133 10.41 -9.52 -21.34
CA ALA A 133 11.14 -10.78 -21.44
C ALA A 133 12.14 -10.92 -20.27
N GLY A 134 12.05 -12.05 -19.55
CA GLY A 134 12.92 -12.34 -18.40
C GLY A 134 12.56 -11.58 -17.12
N GLN A 135 11.44 -10.85 -17.08
CA GLN A 135 11.02 -10.13 -15.87
C GLN A 135 10.61 -11.07 -14.73
N LEU A 136 9.92 -12.18 -15.07
CA LEU A 136 9.37 -13.09 -14.07
C LEU A 136 10.44 -13.96 -13.40
N LYS A 137 10.20 -14.34 -12.15
CA LYS A 137 10.99 -15.34 -11.44
C LYS A 137 10.59 -16.74 -11.85
N PHE A 138 9.31 -17.04 -11.96
CA PHE A 138 8.85 -18.26 -12.60
C PHE A 138 8.58 -18.00 -14.10
N PRO A 139 9.15 -18.78 -15.04
CA PRO A 139 9.68 -20.12 -14.88
C PRO A 139 11.22 -20.20 -14.96
N ASP A 140 11.98 -19.23 -14.48
CA ASP A 140 13.46 -19.28 -14.52
C ASP A 140 14.01 -20.61 -13.99
N GLU A 141 15.07 -21.13 -14.62
CA GLU A 141 15.65 -22.43 -14.29
C GLU A 141 16.15 -22.51 -12.85
N ASN A 142 16.59 -21.38 -12.28
CA ASN A 142 17.09 -21.28 -10.92
C ASN A 142 15.98 -21.09 -9.89
N THR A 143 14.76 -20.79 -10.31
CA THR A 143 13.63 -20.62 -9.39
C THR A 143 13.23 -21.97 -8.79
N PRO A 144 13.27 -22.13 -7.46
CA PRO A 144 12.93 -23.41 -6.83
C PRO A 144 11.49 -23.85 -7.16
N TRP A 145 11.34 -25.09 -7.60
CA TRP A 145 10.03 -25.67 -7.91
C TRP A 145 9.99 -27.16 -7.59
N HIS A 146 8.93 -27.57 -6.90
CA HIS A 146 8.63 -28.96 -6.62
C HIS A 146 7.80 -29.55 -7.77
N THR A 147 8.50 -30.11 -8.75
CA THR A 147 7.93 -30.59 -10.04
C THR A 147 6.89 -31.71 -9.95
N SER A 148 6.66 -32.30 -8.77
CA SER A 148 5.56 -33.25 -8.59
C SER A 148 4.19 -32.57 -8.42
N VAL A 149 4.19 -31.25 -8.27
CA VAL A 149 2.99 -30.42 -8.14
C VAL A 149 3.01 -29.38 -9.25
N ASN A 150 1.94 -29.36 -10.05
CA ASN A 150 1.76 -28.38 -11.12
C ASN A 150 1.83 -26.95 -10.57
N ALA A 151 2.37 -26.03 -11.36
CA ALA A 151 2.14 -24.61 -11.13
C ALA A 151 0.75 -24.24 -11.65
N GLU A 152 0.04 -23.39 -10.92
CA GLU A 152 -1.27 -22.85 -11.29
C GLU A 152 -1.09 -21.40 -11.73
N TYR A 153 -1.85 -20.96 -12.74
CA TYR A 153 -1.79 -19.58 -13.19
C TYR A 153 -3.17 -19.01 -13.47
N TYR A 154 -3.21 -17.68 -13.50
CA TYR A 154 -4.30 -16.92 -14.12
C TYR A 154 -3.69 -15.86 -15.03
N LEU A 155 -4.20 -15.73 -16.25
CA LEU A 155 -3.77 -14.71 -17.20
C LEU A 155 -4.99 -14.07 -17.91
N ASP A 156 -5.04 -12.74 -17.88
CA ASP A 156 -5.79 -11.90 -18.81
C ASP A 156 -4.96 -10.65 -19.15
N GLU A 157 -5.50 -9.69 -19.90
CA GLU A 157 -4.78 -8.47 -20.32
C GLU A 157 -4.38 -7.55 -19.15
N THR A 158 -4.94 -7.76 -17.97
CA THR A 158 -4.78 -6.87 -16.81
C THR A 158 -3.96 -7.50 -15.69
N ILE A 159 -3.87 -8.83 -15.63
CA ILE A 159 -3.15 -9.52 -14.56
C ILE A 159 -2.57 -10.85 -15.03
N LEU A 160 -1.33 -11.09 -14.65
CA LEU A 160 -0.71 -12.41 -14.63
C LEU A 160 -0.47 -12.80 -13.16
N SER A 161 -0.91 -13.99 -12.77
CA SER A 161 -0.51 -14.61 -11.51
C SER A 161 -0.02 -16.03 -11.75
N VAL A 162 1.06 -16.42 -11.05
CA VAL A 162 1.66 -17.75 -11.14
C VAL A 162 1.94 -18.25 -9.74
N SER A 163 1.37 -19.40 -9.40
CA SER A 163 1.47 -20.00 -8.08
C SER A 163 2.14 -21.36 -8.16
N TRP A 164 3.18 -21.56 -7.37
CA TRP A 164 3.91 -22.83 -7.35
C TRP A 164 4.38 -23.17 -5.95
N LYS A 165 4.80 -24.42 -5.78
CA LYS A 165 5.35 -24.92 -4.52
C LYS A 165 6.81 -25.26 -4.68
N ALA A 166 7.59 -25.02 -3.64
CA ALA A 166 8.99 -25.39 -3.56
C ALA A 166 9.26 -26.15 -2.26
N LEU A 167 10.31 -26.97 -2.28
CA LEU A 167 10.86 -27.59 -1.09
C LEU A 167 12.26 -27.00 -0.85
N ILE A 168 12.37 -26.05 0.07
CA ILE A 168 13.63 -25.38 0.40
C ILE A 168 14.00 -25.77 1.83
N ASP A 169 15.18 -26.36 2.01
CA ASP A 169 15.64 -26.90 3.30
C ASP A 169 14.61 -27.81 3.99
N GLN A 170 13.93 -28.65 3.19
CA GLN A 170 12.85 -29.55 3.63
C GLN A 170 11.59 -28.84 4.19
N ASN A 171 11.42 -27.54 3.93
CA ASN A 171 10.22 -26.80 4.25
C ASN A 171 9.39 -26.59 2.97
N ALA A 172 8.10 -26.84 3.05
CA ALA A 172 7.16 -26.57 1.97
C ALA A 172 6.89 -25.07 1.94
N ILE A 173 7.33 -24.44 0.85
CA ILE A 173 7.13 -23.01 0.59
C ILE A 173 6.21 -22.88 -0.60
N ASN A 174 5.24 -21.98 -0.49
CA ASN A 174 4.24 -21.73 -1.51
C ASN A 174 4.42 -20.28 -1.95
N PHE A 175 4.57 -20.07 -3.24
CA PHE A 175 4.74 -18.76 -3.83
C PHE A 175 3.57 -18.43 -4.73
N THR A 176 3.25 -17.15 -4.81
CA THR A 176 2.50 -16.59 -5.93
C THR A 176 3.17 -15.31 -6.41
N GLU A 177 3.68 -15.33 -7.63
CA GLU A 177 4.17 -14.15 -8.33
C GLU A 177 3.00 -13.48 -9.06
N VAL A 178 2.85 -12.17 -8.93
CA VAL A 178 1.73 -11.41 -9.52
C VAL A 178 2.26 -10.17 -10.21
N VAL A 179 1.84 -9.97 -11.46
CA VAL A 179 2.05 -8.73 -12.22
C VAL A 179 0.68 -8.16 -12.60
N ILE A 180 0.46 -6.88 -12.33
CA ILE A 180 -0.80 -6.17 -12.61
C ILE A 180 -0.57 -4.98 -13.54
N ALA A 181 -1.55 -4.67 -14.39
CA ALA A 181 -1.52 -3.52 -15.28
C ALA A 181 -1.80 -2.19 -14.55
N HIS A 182 -2.62 -2.24 -13.50
CA HIS A 182 -3.03 -1.06 -12.74
C HIS A 182 -3.08 -1.32 -11.23
N PRO A 183 -2.63 -0.38 -10.36
CA PRO A 183 -2.56 -0.58 -8.91
C PRO A 183 -3.91 -0.82 -8.22
N SER A 184 -5.03 -0.42 -8.85
CA SER A 184 -6.38 -0.73 -8.35
C SER A 184 -6.69 -2.22 -8.17
N GLN A 185 -5.86 -3.07 -8.79
CA GLN A 185 -5.97 -4.52 -8.73
C GLN A 185 -5.37 -5.11 -7.46
N PHE A 186 -4.48 -4.40 -6.75
CA PHE A 186 -3.97 -4.81 -5.44
C PHE A 186 -4.78 -4.17 -4.31
N ARG A 187 -5.51 -5.00 -3.56
CA ARG A 187 -6.55 -4.52 -2.64
C ARG A 187 -6.43 -5.14 -1.25
N LYS A 188 -6.84 -4.39 -0.24
CA LYS A 188 -7.12 -4.89 1.12
C LYS A 188 -8.63 -4.94 1.33
N TYR A 189 -9.11 -5.94 2.05
CA TYR A 189 -10.51 -6.00 2.49
C TYR A 189 -10.58 -6.31 3.98
N LEU A 190 -11.28 -5.46 4.73
CA LEU A 190 -11.68 -5.76 6.10
C LEU A 190 -13.03 -6.48 6.07
N THR A 191 -13.26 -7.46 6.94
CA THR A 191 -14.53 -8.20 6.98
C THR A 191 -15.70 -7.22 7.16
N GLU A 192 -16.78 -7.38 6.38
CA GLU A 192 -17.91 -6.44 6.27
C GLU A 192 -17.54 -5.04 5.76
N ASN A 193 -16.38 -4.91 5.11
CA ASN A 193 -15.84 -3.64 4.61
C ASN A 193 -15.81 -2.52 5.66
N THR A 194 -15.68 -2.88 6.94
CA THR A 194 -15.84 -1.94 8.05
C THR A 194 -14.74 -2.14 9.08
N PHE A 195 -14.12 -1.04 9.52
CA PHE A 195 -13.16 -1.07 10.62
C PHE A 195 -13.82 -1.54 11.92
N SER A 196 -13.15 -2.43 12.64
CA SER A 196 -13.60 -3.00 13.92
C SER A 196 -14.86 -3.89 13.82
N SER A 197 -15.11 -4.50 12.66
CA SER A 197 -16.09 -5.59 12.58
C SER A 197 -15.76 -6.72 13.56
N SER A 198 -16.81 -7.25 14.21
CA SER A 198 -16.70 -8.44 15.08
C SER A 198 -16.72 -9.75 14.29
N LYS A 199 -17.03 -9.69 12.98
CA LYS A 199 -17.08 -10.86 12.11
C LYS A 199 -15.69 -11.24 11.64
N ARG A 200 -15.52 -12.53 11.40
CA ARG A 200 -14.36 -13.11 10.76
C ARG A 200 -14.84 -14.12 9.73
N LYS A 201 -14.15 -14.19 8.61
CA LYS A 201 -14.41 -15.15 7.53
C LYS A 201 -13.10 -15.80 7.12
N THR A 202 -13.17 -16.98 6.54
CA THR A 202 -11.98 -17.62 5.98
C THR A 202 -11.47 -16.86 4.76
N VAL A 203 -10.17 -16.96 4.46
CA VAL A 203 -9.56 -16.33 3.27
C VAL A 203 -10.21 -16.86 2.01
N SER A 204 -10.51 -18.17 1.95
CA SER A 204 -11.26 -18.79 0.84
C SER A 204 -12.66 -18.20 0.65
N ALA A 205 -13.41 -17.97 1.73
CA ALA A 205 -14.75 -17.40 1.65
C ALA A 205 -14.71 -15.93 1.21
N LEU A 206 -13.76 -15.15 1.73
CA LEU A 206 -13.56 -13.75 1.33
C LEU A 206 -13.10 -13.64 -0.12
N SER A 207 -12.16 -14.49 -0.54
CA SER A 207 -11.66 -14.52 -1.92
C SER A 207 -12.78 -14.82 -2.92
N LYS A 208 -13.68 -15.74 -2.57
CA LYS A 208 -14.88 -16.03 -3.37
C LYS A 208 -15.87 -14.88 -3.41
N GLU A 209 -16.11 -14.22 -2.27
CA GLU A 209 -17.02 -13.07 -2.17
C GLU A 209 -16.54 -11.86 -2.97
N LEU A 210 -15.22 -11.68 -3.06
CA LEU A 210 -14.58 -10.50 -3.66
C LEU A 210 -14.10 -10.73 -5.09
N ASN A 211 -14.33 -11.92 -5.66
CA ASN A 211 -13.82 -12.31 -6.97
C ASN A 211 -12.29 -12.20 -7.09
N ALA A 212 -11.57 -12.61 -6.03
CA ALA A 212 -10.12 -12.60 -6.05
C ALA A 212 -9.57 -13.64 -7.02
N VAL A 213 -8.60 -13.24 -7.85
CA VAL A 213 -7.75 -14.16 -8.62
C VAL A 213 -6.83 -14.91 -7.64
N VAL A 214 -6.20 -14.15 -6.74
CA VAL A 214 -5.37 -14.64 -5.64
C VAL A 214 -5.69 -13.86 -4.37
N GLY A 215 -5.83 -14.53 -3.24
CA GLY A 215 -6.06 -13.90 -1.93
C GLY A 215 -5.16 -14.47 -0.84
N MET A 216 -4.75 -13.65 0.12
CA MET A 216 -3.92 -14.07 1.26
C MET A 216 -4.36 -13.38 2.55
N SER A 217 -4.24 -14.08 3.68
CA SER A 217 -4.39 -13.49 5.01
C SER A 217 -3.48 -12.27 5.19
N ALA A 218 -3.99 -11.21 5.81
CA ALA A 218 -3.25 -9.98 6.06
C ALA A 218 -2.63 -9.93 7.48
N ASP A 219 -2.69 -8.78 8.16
CA ASP A 219 -2.08 -8.57 9.49
C ASP A 219 -3.00 -8.94 10.67
N PHE A 220 -4.18 -9.50 10.37
CA PHE A 220 -5.20 -9.89 11.33
C PHE A 220 -5.56 -8.74 12.31
N TYR A 221 -5.73 -7.54 11.74
CA TYR A 221 -5.70 -6.25 12.45
C TYR A 221 -6.67 -6.17 13.63
N ALA A 222 -7.80 -6.89 13.59
CA ALA A 222 -8.85 -6.84 14.62
C ALA A 222 -8.59 -7.81 15.79
N TYR A 223 -7.60 -8.71 15.67
CA TYR A 223 -7.19 -9.56 16.80
C TYR A 223 -6.45 -8.76 17.88
N ARG A 224 -5.92 -7.59 17.53
CA ARG A 224 -5.13 -6.73 18.40
C ARG A 224 -5.68 -5.30 18.38
N HIS A 225 -5.57 -4.60 19.51
CA HIS A 225 -5.89 -3.17 19.60
C HIS A 225 -4.65 -2.27 19.45
N LYS A 226 -3.59 -2.81 18.84
CA LYS A 226 -2.28 -2.18 18.65
C LYS A 226 -1.95 -2.04 17.16
N GLY A 227 -1.08 -1.10 16.83
CA GLY A 227 -0.59 -0.90 15.47
C GLY A 227 -1.43 0.06 14.64
N VAL A 228 -0.90 0.43 13.47
CA VAL A 228 -1.51 1.41 12.57
C VAL A 228 -2.55 0.75 11.67
N VAL A 229 -3.71 1.39 11.52
CA VAL A 229 -4.73 0.99 10.54
C VAL A 229 -5.10 2.20 9.69
N VAL A 230 -4.64 2.18 8.45
CA VAL A 230 -5.11 3.01 7.35
C VAL A 230 -5.92 2.12 6.42
N TYR A 231 -7.08 2.59 5.97
CA TYR A 231 -7.93 1.84 5.05
C TYR A 231 -8.70 2.81 4.16
N GLY A 232 -8.65 2.64 2.83
CA GLY A 232 -9.26 3.57 1.88
C GLY A 232 -8.69 4.99 1.95
N GLY A 233 -7.45 5.15 2.44
CA GLY A 233 -6.78 6.43 2.66
C GLY A 233 -7.10 7.12 3.99
N GLU A 234 -7.98 6.55 4.80
CA GLU A 234 -8.35 7.13 6.10
C GLU A 234 -7.63 6.45 7.27
N LEU A 235 -7.20 7.25 8.25
CA LEU A 235 -6.57 6.76 9.48
C LEU A 235 -7.63 6.35 10.52
N TYR A 236 -7.71 5.06 10.82
CA TYR A 236 -8.61 4.49 11.83
C TYR A 236 -7.94 4.21 13.18
N ARG A 237 -6.63 3.91 13.17
CA ARG A 237 -5.88 3.59 14.40
C ARG A 237 -4.41 3.99 14.28
N SER A 238 -3.87 4.60 15.33
CA SER A 238 -2.46 5.01 15.45
C SER A 238 -1.91 4.72 16.86
N SER A 239 -2.08 3.49 17.35
CA SER A 239 -1.68 3.11 18.71
C SER A 239 -0.43 2.23 18.71
N TYR A 240 0.41 2.37 19.74
CA TYR A 240 1.63 1.56 19.93
C TYR A 240 2.63 1.63 18.75
N MET A 241 2.68 2.75 18.03
CA MET A 241 3.61 2.93 16.89
C MET A 241 5.09 2.66 17.19
N PRO A 242 5.63 2.94 18.40
CA PRO A 242 7.00 2.57 18.75
C PRO A 242 7.29 1.06 18.82
N GLU A 243 6.26 0.20 18.81
CA GLU A 243 6.42 -1.26 18.91
C GLU A 243 6.43 -1.97 17.55
N PHE A 244 5.85 -1.36 16.50
CA PHE A 244 5.61 -2.01 15.21
C PHE A 244 6.32 -1.27 14.08
N ASP A 245 7.09 -2.02 13.29
CA ASP A 245 7.37 -1.63 11.92
C ASP A 245 6.04 -1.66 11.15
N ASN A 246 5.83 -0.74 10.22
CA ASN A 246 4.60 -0.65 9.43
C ASN A 246 4.94 -0.73 7.95
N CYS A 247 4.06 -1.41 7.20
CA CYS A 247 4.04 -1.38 5.75
C CYS A 247 2.79 -0.60 5.31
N TYR A 248 2.99 0.38 4.46
CA TYR A 248 1.93 1.15 3.83
C TYR A 248 1.93 0.87 2.33
N ILE A 249 0.75 0.76 1.76
CA ILE A 249 0.56 0.61 0.32
C ILE A 249 -0.02 1.93 -0.17
N ASN A 250 0.69 2.62 -1.06
CA ASN A 250 0.19 3.85 -1.69
C ASN A 250 -0.80 3.55 -2.83
N ARG A 251 -1.41 4.58 -3.40
CA ARG A 251 -2.34 4.44 -4.53
C ARG A 251 -1.66 3.93 -5.81
N GLU A 252 -0.34 4.03 -5.88
CA GLU A 252 0.50 3.48 -6.95
C GLU A 252 0.85 1.99 -6.73
N GLY A 253 0.44 1.41 -5.61
CA GLY A 253 0.63 0.00 -5.26
C GLY A 253 2.00 -0.31 -4.62
N ASP A 254 2.83 0.69 -4.35
CA ASP A 254 4.16 0.51 -3.78
C ASP A 254 4.14 0.26 -2.27
N LEU A 255 5.02 -0.62 -1.82
CA LEU A 255 5.30 -0.87 -0.41
C LEU A 255 6.23 0.21 0.14
N LEU A 256 5.75 0.92 1.16
CA LEU A 256 6.49 1.94 1.90
C LEU A 256 6.62 1.51 3.35
N PHE A 257 7.86 1.43 3.85
CA PHE A 257 8.12 0.98 5.21
C PHE A 257 8.39 2.15 6.14
N SER A 258 7.80 2.09 7.34
CA SER A 258 8.26 2.90 8.47
C SER A 258 8.77 1.95 9.55
N PRO A 259 10.06 1.98 9.90
CA PRO A 259 10.56 1.31 11.10
C PRO A 259 9.80 1.75 12.35
N ARG A 260 9.68 0.86 13.34
CA ARG A 260 9.01 1.20 14.60
C ARG A 260 9.57 2.48 15.23
N GLY A 261 8.68 3.39 15.62
CA GLY A 261 9.03 4.68 16.22
C GLY A 261 9.67 5.70 15.28
N SER A 262 9.77 5.44 13.98
CA SER A 262 10.30 6.42 12.99
C SER A 262 9.30 7.53 12.65
N ILE A 263 8.00 7.26 12.79
CA ILE A 263 6.91 8.21 12.58
C ILE A 263 6.11 8.30 13.88
N THR A 264 5.86 9.52 14.35
CA THR A 264 4.98 9.76 15.50
C THR A 264 3.50 9.75 15.11
N ASP A 265 2.62 9.56 16.09
CA ASP A 265 1.17 9.68 15.91
C ASP A 265 0.74 11.05 15.35
N LYS A 266 1.46 12.11 15.73
CA LYS A 266 1.24 13.47 15.24
C LYS A 266 1.67 13.67 13.79
N GLU A 267 2.72 12.97 13.34
CA GLU A 267 3.25 13.07 11.97
C GLU A 267 2.51 12.17 10.99
N LEU A 268 1.92 11.07 11.48
CA LEU A 268 1.28 10.05 10.66
C LEU A 268 0.21 10.58 9.69
N PRO A 269 -0.70 11.50 10.07
CA PRO A 269 -1.67 12.06 9.12
C PRO A 269 -1.01 12.75 7.93
N GLY A 270 0.05 13.54 8.18
CA GLY A 270 0.80 14.20 7.12
C GLY A 270 1.56 13.21 6.25
N TYR A 271 2.11 12.16 6.84
CA TYR A 271 2.76 11.08 6.08
C TYR A 271 1.76 10.35 5.14
N ILE A 272 0.54 10.08 5.63
CA ILE A 272 -0.52 9.44 4.84
C ILE A 272 -0.88 10.28 3.61
N GLU A 273 -1.10 11.58 3.81
CA GLU A 273 -1.44 12.52 2.73
C GLU A 273 -0.28 12.66 1.72
N GLN A 274 0.94 12.91 2.21
CA GLN A 274 2.12 13.15 1.37
C GLN A 274 2.50 11.95 0.50
N ASN A 275 2.31 10.74 1.00
CA ASN A 275 2.67 9.50 0.28
C ASN A 275 1.47 8.84 -0.39
N ASN A 276 0.30 9.51 -0.41
CA ASN A 276 -0.93 9.01 -1.02
C ASN A 276 -1.26 7.57 -0.55
N ILE A 277 -1.19 7.34 0.77
CA ILE A 277 -1.37 6.00 1.34
C ILE A 277 -2.82 5.54 1.16
N ASN A 278 -3.02 4.32 0.64
CA ASN A 278 -4.33 3.68 0.51
C ASN A 278 -4.66 2.81 1.73
N PHE A 279 -3.75 1.92 2.12
CA PHE A 279 -3.96 1.09 3.31
C PHE A 279 -2.65 0.71 4.00
N SER A 280 -2.75 0.24 5.25
CA SER A 280 -1.59 -0.23 6.02
C SER A 280 -1.69 -1.72 6.40
N LEU A 281 -0.52 -2.28 6.68
CA LEU A 281 -0.30 -3.60 7.28
C LEU A 281 0.64 -3.40 8.48
N SER A 282 0.13 -3.64 9.68
CA SER A 282 0.82 -3.41 10.95
C SER A 282 1.07 -4.73 11.67
N PHE A 283 2.02 -5.51 11.14
CA PHE A 283 2.52 -6.75 11.74
C PHE A 283 4.03 -6.66 11.86
N GLY A 284 4.78 -6.93 10.78
CA GLY A 284 6.24 -6.87 10.75
C GLY A 284 6.91 -8.08 11.40
N PRO A 285 8.25 -8.13 11.40
CA PRO A 285 9.17 -7.08 10.97
C PRO A 285 9.24 -6.89 9.45
N ILE A 286 9.91 -5.80 9.05
CA ILE A 286 10.44 -5.62 7.69
C ILE A 286 11.46 -6.73 7.41
N LEU A 287 11.30 -7.43 6.28
CA LEU A 287 12.11 -8.58 5.89
C LEU A 287 13.25 -8.20 4.97
N VAL A 288 12.95 -7.45 3.90
CA VAL A 288 13.89 -7.02 2.87
C VAL A 288 13.65 -5.54 2.59
N GLU A 289 14.73 -4.77 2.48
CA GLU A 289 14.71 -3.33 2.19
C GLU A 289 15.91 -3.03 1.29
N ASP A 290 15.67 -2.34 0.17
CA ASP A 290 16.66 -2.04 -0.87
C ASP A 290 17.39 -3.30 -1.39
N GLY A 291 16.64 -4.40 -1.59
CA GLY A 291 17.14 -5.68 -2.07
C GLY A 291 17.97 -6.49 -1.06
N GLU A 292 18.15 -5.98 0.16
CA GLU A 292 18.95 -6.63 1.20
C GLU A 292 18.10 -7.12 2.38
N VAL A 293 18.47 -8.27 2.94
CA VAL A 293 17.80 -8.77 4.15
C VAL A 293 17.97 -7.77 5.29
N SER A 294 16.84 -7.28 5.80
CA SER A 294 16.80 -6.33 6.91
C SER A 294 17.34 -6.99 8.18
N PRO A 295 18.25 -6.33 8.93
CA PRO A 295 18.71 -6.80 10.23
C PRO A 295 17.57 -7.05 11.24
N LYS A 296 16.41 -6.41 11.02
CA LYS A 296 15.20 -6.57 11.86
C LYS A 296 14.62 -7.98 11.78
N ALA A 297 14.86 -8.72 10.69
CA ALA A 297 14.39 -10.10 10.52
C ALA A 297 15.09 -11.11 11.46
N TYR A 298 16.29 -10.79 11.95
CA TYR A 298 17.06 -11.63 12.89
C TYR A 298 16.77 -11.31 14.37
N GLY A 299 16.13 -10.16 14.63
CA GLY A 299 15.90 -9.64 15.98
C GLY A 299 14.68 -10.22 16.69
N ASP A 300 14.52 -9.85 17.96
CA ASP A 300 13.25 -10.01 18.67
C ASP A 300 12.20 -9.05 18.14
N TYR A 301 10.94 -9.49 18.21
CA TYR A 301 9.80 -8.74 17.72
C TYR A 301 8.59 -8.93 18.63
N VAL A 302 7.75 -7.91 18.74
CA VAL A 302 6.65 -7.84 19.72
C VAL A 302 5.49 -8.82 19.42
N VAL A 303 5.41 -9.31 18.18
CA VAL A 303 4.41 -10.25 17.70
C VAL A 303 5.06 -11.31 16.79
N GLY A 304 4.29 -12.36 16.47
CA GLY A 304 4.68 -13.37 15.49
C GLY A 304 5.74 -14.38 15.97
N GLN A 305 6.33 -14.22 17.16
CA GLN A 305 7.31 -15.15 17.70
C GLN A 305 8.44 -15.46 16.68
N PRO A 306 9.30 -14.47 16.34
CA PRO A 306 10.20 -14.55 15.20
C PRO A 306 11.25 -15.67 15.27
N ARG A 307 11.56 -16.14 16.48
CA ARG A 307 12.52 -17.23 16.75
C ARG A 307 11.87 -18.62 16.88
N ASP A 308 10.55 -18.68 16.91
CA ASP A 308 9.82 -19.93 17.06
C ASP A 308 9.46 -20.54 15.70
N TYR A 309 8.86 -21.72 15.75
CA TYR A 309 8.58 -22.55 14.59
C TYR A 309 7.09 -22.53 14.27
N TYR A 310 6.70 -21.60 13.39
CA TYR A 310 5.31 -21.39 12.99
C TYR A 310 5.21 -21.21 11.48
N ALA A 311 4.02 -21.49 10.94
CA ALA A 311 3.74 -21.11 9.56
C ALA A 311 3.97 -19.61 9.39
N ARG A 312 4.46 -19.20 8.22
CA ARG A 312 4.80 -17.80 7.95
C ARG A 312 4.07 -17.31 6.72
N ALA A 313 3.81 -16.01 6.66
CA ALA A 313 3.25 -15.32 5.51
C ALA A 313 4.01 -14.02 5.27
N ALA A 314 4.24 -13.67 4.01
CA ALA A 314 4.87 -12.42 3.60
C ALA A 314 4.33 -11.93 2.26
N ILE A 315 4.38 -10.60 2.10
CA ILE A 315 4.21 -9.90 0.83
C ILE A 315 5.56 -9.26 0.49
N GLY A 316 5.94 -9.35 -0.77
CA GLY A 316 7.09 -8.67 -1.34
C GLY A 316 6.75 -7.92 -2.61
N GLN A 317 7.55 -6.92 -2.91
CA GLN A 317 7.54 -6.18 -4.16
C GLN A 317 8.88 -6.44 -4.85
N ILE A 318 8.81 -7.03 -6.04
CA ILE A 318 9.96 -7.28 -6.93
C ILE A 318 10.24 -6.03 -7.75
N GLY A 319 9.18 -5.38 -8.23
CA GLY A 319 9.25 -4.17 -9.05
C GLY A 319 7.93 -3.41 -9.04
N LYS A 320 7.80 -2.41 -9.91
CA LYS A 320 6.55 -1.66 -10.05
C LYS A 320 5.42 -2.62 -10.44
N GLN A 321 4.36 -2.66 -9.64
CA GLN A 321 3.18 -3.51 -9.90
C GLN A 321 3.51 -5.01 -10.05
N HIS A 322 4.63 -5.45 -9.46
CA HIS A 322 5.14 -6.81 -9.55
C HIS A 322 5.47 -7.31 -8.14
N TYR A 323 4.71 -8.28 -7.68
CA TYR A 323 4.65 -8.72 -6.30
C TYR A 323 4.94 -10.21 -6.15
N LEU A 324 5.34 -10.59 -4.94
CA LEU A 324 5.47 -11.97 -4.52
C LEU A 324 4.72 -12.18 -3.21
N LEU A 325 3.75 -13.09 -3.20
CA LEU A 325 3.17 -13.65 -1.99
C LEU A 325 3.94 -14.92 -1.63
N CYS A 326 4.20 -15.12 -0.35
CA CYS A 326 4.91 -16.30 0.13
C CYS A 326 4.30 -16.81 1.42
N THR A 327 4.03 -18.12 1.48
CA THR A 327 3.75 -18.82 2.75
C THR A 327 4.72 -19.97 2.97
N ILE A 328 5.21 -20.10 4.20
CA ILE A 328 5.92 -21.30 4.65
C ILE A 328 4.93 -22.09 5.49
N ASP A 329 4.66 -23.32 5.09
CA ASP A 329 3.75 -24.19 5.83
C ASP A 329 4.32 -24.50 7.23
N GLY A 330 3.47 -24.49 8.25
CA GLY A 330 3.87 -24.75 9.63
C GLY A 330 3.00 -25.81 10.30
N GLY A 331 3.63 -26.63 11.14
CA GLY A 331 2.98 -27.65 11.93
C GLY A 331 3.97 -28.69 12.43
N ALA A 332 3.89 -29.07 13.70
CA ALA A 332 4.55 -30.27 14.20
C ALA A 332 3.88 -31.51 13.59
N THR A 333 4.67 -32.44 13.02
CA THR A 333 4.38 -33.88 12.72
C THR A 333 4.70 -34.38 11.30
N SER A 334 5.87 -34.06 10.76
CA SER A 334 6.61 -35.07 10.01
C SER A 334 7.99 -35.20 10.64
N LEU A 335 8.29 -36.42 11.07
CA LEU A 335 9.57 -36.82 11.65
C LEU A 335 10.71 -36.43 10.69
N GLY A 336 11.44 -35.35 11.00
CA GLY A 336 12.74 -35.07 10.37
C GLY A 336 12.93 -33.72 9.68
N ALA A 337 11.89 -32.89 9.47
CA ALA A 337 12.09 -31.57 8.84
C ALA A 337 12.87 -30.62 9.79
N PRO A 338 13.90 -29.89 9.31
CA PRO A 338 14.65 -28.94 10.12
C PRO A 338 13.72 -27.81 10.58
N ARG A 339 13.56 -27.68 11.90
CA ARG A 339 12.66 -26.69 12.50
C ARG A 339 13.06 -25.26 12.13
N ASP A 340 14.34 -25.00 11.91
CA ASP A 340 14.89 -23.66 11.64
C ASP A 340 14.29 -22.96 10.42
N GLY A 341 13.86 -23.70 9.38
CA GLY A 341 13.34 -23.13 8.13
C GLY A 341 12.05 -22.31 8.26
N THR A 342 11.39 -22.37 9.42
CA THR A 342 10.16 -21.62 9.71
C THR A 342 10.40 -20.38 10.59
N LYS A 343 11.64 -19.97 10.84
CA LYS A 343 11.96 -18.70 11.53
C LYS A 343 11.79 -17.51 10.58
N VAL A 344 11.53 -16.32 11.14
CA VAL A 344 11.27 -15.11 10.34
C VAL A 344 12.46 -14.72 9.45
N HIS A 345 13.71 -14.86 9.90
CA HIS A 345 14.87 -14.57 9.06
C HIS A 345 14.97 -15.50 7.83
N ARG A 346 14.53 -16.76 7.93
CA ARG A 346 14.53 -17.68 6.77
C ARG A 346 13.50 -17.25 5.73
N LEU A 347 12.36 -16.72 6.18
CA LEU A 347 11.40 -16.08 5.28
C LEU A 347 12.03 -14.86 4.59
N ALA A 348 12.81 -14.04 5.29
CA ALA A 348 13.50 -12.89 4.68
C ALA A 348 14.49 -13.32 3.59
N GLU A 349 15.31 -14.33 3.86
CA GLU A 349 16.26 -14.90 2.90
C GLU A 349 15.55 -15.50 1.68
N VAL A 350 14.41 -16.17 1.88
CA VAL A 350 13.57 -16.67 0.79
C VAL A 350 13.04 -15.52 -0.07
N MET A 351 12.50 -14.46 0.53
CA MET A 351 11.98 -13.31 -0.20
C MET A 351 13.09 -12.59 -0.98
N GLN A 352 14.27 -12.42 -0.38
CA GLN A 352 15.45 -11.84 -1.05
C GLN A 352 15.89 -12.69 -2.23
N ASN A 353 16.04 -14.01 -2.05
CA ASN A 353 16.48 -14.92 -3.12
C ASN A 353 15.49 -14.99 -4.29
N MET A 354 14.20 -14.74 -4.02
CA MET A 354 13.18 -14.56 -5.05
C MET A 354 13.20 -13.16 -5.69
N GLY A 355 14.19 -12.32 -5.38
CA GLY A 355 14.43 -11.03 -6.00
C GLY A 355 13.49 -9.92 -5.55
N CYS A 356 12.90 -10.00 -4.35
CA CYS A 356 12.16 -8.87 -3.79
C CYS A 356 13.11 -7.72 -3.46
N ASP A 357 12.79 -6.52 -3.93
CA ASP A 357 13.43 -5.28 -3.49
C ASP A 357 12.95 -4.88 -2.08
N LYS A 358 11.68 -5.15 -1.81
CA LYS A 358 11.02 -4.92 -0.52
C LYS A 358 10.22 -6.13 -0.10
N ALA A 359 10.26 -6.50 1.18
CA ALA A 359 9.40 -7.55 1.71
C ALA A 359 9.02 -7.32 3.17
N TYR A 360 7.82 -7.75 3.53
CA TYR A 360 7.22 -7.51 4.84
C TYR A 360 6.45 -8.74 5.36
N THR A 361 6.59 -8.99 6.67
CA THR A 361 5.96 -10.13 7.35
C THR A 361 4.48 -9.84 7.65
N LEU A 362 3.61 -10.82 7.43
CA LEU A 362 2.19 -10.79 7.79
C LEU A 362 1.87 -11.77 8.94
N ASP A 363 0.62 -11.77 9.41
CA ASP A 363 0.23 -12.70 10.47
C ASP A 363 0.38 -14.16 10.02
N GLY A 364 0.93 -14.98 10.92
CA GLY A 364 1.37 -16.33 10.62
C GLY A 364 0.64 -17.39 11.45
N GLY A 365 1.26 -18.56 11.60
CA GLY A 365 0.66 -19.69 12.29
C GLY A 365 -0.63 -20.13 11.58
N GLN A 366 -1.71 -20.34 12.32
CA GLN A 366 -2.95 -20.85 11.73
C GLN A 366 -3.64 -19.85 10.77
N THR A 367 -3.31 -18.56 10.83
CA THR A 367 -3.90 -17.57 9.90
C THR A 367 -3.22 -17.60 8.53
N ALA A 368 -1.97 -18.08 8.42
CA ALA A 368 -1.21 -18.13 7.18
C ALA A 368 -1.93 -18.97 6.11
N THR A 369 -2.73 -18.29 5.29
CA THR A 369 -3.53 -18.91 4.24
C THR A 369 -3.44 -18.07 2.97
N MET A 370 -3.08 -18.74 1.89
CA MET A 370 -3.08 -18.22 0.53
C MET A 370 -4.09 -19.02 -0.29
N THR A 371 -4.75 -18.36 -1.24
CA THR A 371 -5.78 -18.93 -2.10
C THR A 371 -5.54 -18.57 -3.55
N VAL A 372 -5.80 -19.52 -4.43
CA VAL A 372 -5.77 -19.38 -5.88
C VAL A 372 -7.13 -19.84 -6.38
N ASN A 373 -7.80 -19.04 -7.22
CA ASN A 373 -9.17 -19.33 -7.67
C ASN A 373 -10.11 -19.67 -6.50
N SER A 374 -10.06 -18.87 -5.44
CA SER A 374 -10.82 -19.04 -4.19
C SER A 374 -10.63 -20.37 -3.44
N LYS A 375 -9.64 -21.20 -3.81
CA LYS A 375 -9.29 -22.45 -3.14
C LYS A 375 -8.02 -22.27 -2.34
N VAL A 376 -7.97 -22.85 -1.15
CA VAL A 376 -6.76 -22.85 -0.31
C VAL A 376 -5.61 -23.53 -1.06
N PHE A 377 -4.51 -22.79 -1.23
CA PHE A 377 -3.34 -23.24 -1.99
C PHE A 377 -2.29 -23.89 -1.09
N ASN A 378 -1.98 -23.29 0.06
CA ASN A 378 -0.98 -23.79 1.00
C ASN A 378 -1.57 -24.78 2.03
N SER A 379 -0.73 -25.46 2.80
CA SER A 379 -1.21 -26.34 3.87
C SER A 379 -1.54 -25.53 5.12
N VAL A 380 -2.82 -25.53 5.51
CA VAL A 380 -3.27 -24.81 6.71
C VAL A 380 -2.95 -25.57 8.00
N GLY A 381 -2.61 -24.82 9.06
CA GLY A 381 -2.36 -25.39 10.37
C GLY A 381 -3.59 -26.10 10.96
N TYR A 382 -3.36 -27.22 11.65
CA TYR A 382 -4.40 -28.01 12.33
C TYR A 382 -5.52 -28.54 11.40
N GLY A 383 -5.26 -28.62 10.08
CA GLY A 383 -6.19 -29.21 9.11
C GLY A 383 -7.44 -28.38 8.81
N SER A 384 -7.51 -27.13 9.28
CA SER A 384 -8.63 -26.23 8.98
C SER A 384 -8.20 -24.77 8.91
N GLU A 385 -8.81 -24.06 7.96
CA GLU A 385 -8.57 -22.64 7.74
C GLU A 385 -9.15 -21.80 8.89
N ARG A 386 -8.33 -20.91 9.46
CA ARG A 386 -8.77 -20.02 10.53
C ARG A 386 -9.50 -18.81 9.94
N PRO A 387 -10.69 -18.44 10.47
CA PRO A 387 -11.32 -17.18 10.12
C PRO A 387 -10.46 -15.97 10.51
N VAL A 388 -10.24 -15.07 9.56
CA VAL A 388 -9.45 -13.83 9.70
C VAL A 388 -10.34 -12.60 9.69
N SER A 389 -9.80 -11.45 10.10
CA SER A 389 -10.48 -10.15 10.07
C SER A 389 -10.34 -9.43 8.74
N ASP A 390 -9.35 -9.80 7.95
CA ASP A 390 -8.94 -9.07 6.76
C ASP A 390 -8.02 -9.92 5.88
N ILE A 391 -8.03 -9.59 4.59
CA ILE A 391 -7.17 -10.18 3.57
C ILE A 391 -6.56 -9.08 2.70
N ILE A 392 -5.45 -9.42 2.06
CA ILE A 392 -5.01 -8.76 0.83
C ILE A 392 -5.34 -9.66 -0.35
N PHE A 393 -5.64 -9.08 -1.51
CA PHE A 393 -5.98 -9.85 -2.70
C PHE A 393 -5.67 -9.09 -3.98
N PHE A 394 -5.53 -9.87 -5.05
CA PHE A 394 -5.38 -9.39 -6.41
C PHE A 394 -6.60 -9.80 -7.24
N ALA A 395 -7.07 -8.90 -8.09
CA ALA A 395 -8.23 -9.12 -8.94
C ALA A 395 -8.01 -8.63 -10.36
N THR A 396 -8.78 -9.19 -11.30
CA THR A 396 -8.80 -8.70 -12.68
C THR A 396 -9.50 -7.35 -12.77
N ALA A 397 -8.95 -6.45 -13.58
CA ALA A 397 -9.62 -5.21 -13.95
C ALA A 397 -10.48 -5.36 -15.21
N LEU A 398 -10.42 -6.51 -15.89
CA LEU A 398 -11.19 -6.78 -17.09
C LEU A 398 -12.69 -6.95 -16.74
N PRO A 399 -13.61 -6.17 -17.35
CA PRO A 399 -15.05 -6.31 -17.11
C PRO A 399 -15.60 -7.63 -17.66
N GLU A 400 -16.65 -8.18 -17.02
CA GLU A 400 -17.25 -9.46 -17.45
C GLU A 400 -17.71 -9.47 -18.93
N SER A 401 -18.14 -8.33 -19.46
CA SER A 401 -18.60 -8.19 -20.85
C SER A 401 -17.50 -8.36 -21.90
N HIS A 402 -16.22 -8.25 -21.53
CA HIS A 402 -15.10 -8.45 -22.47
C HIS A 402 -14.86 -9.94 -22.78
N SER A 403 -15.43 -10.87 -22.00
CA SER A 403 -15.26 -12.31 -22.22
C SER A 403 -16.08 -12.89 -23.39
N THR A 404 -16.87 -12.07 -24.09
CA THR A 404 -17.86 -12.55 -25.09
C THR A 404 -17.66 -12.08 -26.54
N GLU A 405 -16.69 -11.21 -26.86
CA GLU A 405 -16.60 -10.63 -28.22
C GLU A 405 -15.49 -11.19 -29.13
N ASP A 406 -14.48 -11.92 -28.63
CA ASP A 406 -13.41 -12.46 -29.48
C ASP A 406 -13.66 -13.91 -29.99
N ALA A 407 -14.91 -14.36 -29.96
CA ALA A 407 -15.32 -15.70 -30.41
C ALA A 407 -16.20 -15.71 -31.68
N GLN A 408 -15.97 -14.78 -32.62
CA GLN A 408 -16.63 -14.80 -33.94
C GLN A 408 -15.65 -14.80 -35.12
#